data_AF-A0A536KP90-F1
#
_entry.id   AF-A0A536KP90-F1
#
_cell.length_a   1.000
_cell.length_b   1.000
_cell.length_c   1.000
_cell.angle_alpha   90.00
_cell.angle_beta   90.00
_cell.angle_gamma   90.00
#
_symmetry.space_group_name_H-M   'P 1'
#
loop_
_entity.id
_entity.type
_entity.pdbx_description
1 polymer ?
#
loop_
_entity_poly.entity_id
_entity_poly.type
_entity_poly.pdbx_seq_one_letter_code
_entity_poly.pdbx_strand_id
1 'polypeptide(L)'
;MSSLESVVRVLRWSDARSSAVRYVFHALLAAAAWVLVVVIVARFIPLEQAVRVAAFGAPFAFAAIAVAWIAARPRPMRLMRTADLQLGLKERLSTAWERRLENGPMDAMLRRDALEKAARARLAAAYPVGLRRGEVMLTAAVAIAAVGLVLLPNPMDQVLAQRRADQAAQAQAAATVAAAQKKLAAASTPAPVDPQA
;
A
#
# COMPACT_ATOMS: atom_id res chain seq x y z
N MET A 1 32.91 18.57 -11.43
CA MET A 1 33.41 17.31 -12.03
C MET A 1 32.36 16.24 -11.75
N SER A 2 31.79 15.61 -12.78
CA SER A 2 30.88 14.47 -12.58
C SER A 2 31.69 13.29 -12.04
N SER A 3 31.22 12.64 -10.97
CA SER A 3 31.80 11.40 -10.46
C SER A 3 30.97 10.22 -10.94
N LEU A 4 31.56 9.02 -10.98
CA LEU A 4 30.81 7.80 -11.28
C LEU A 4 29.63 7.59 -10.30
N GLU A 5 29.80 8.01 -9.04
CA GLU A 5 28.74 7.98 -8.04
C GLU A 5 27.57 8.91 -8.37
N SER A 6 27.85 10.09 -8.94
CA SER A 6 26.82 11.00 -9.42
C SER A 6 26.02 10.38 -10.58
N VAL A 7 26.68 9.65 -11.47
CA VAL A 7 26.02 8.90 -12.55
C VAL A 7 25.16 7.78 -11.98
N VAL A 8 25.66 7.00 -11.03
CA VAL A 8 24.86 5.98 -10.32
C VAL A 8 23.63 6.61 -9.67
N ARG A 9 23.79 7.77 -9.02
CA ARG A 9 22.67 8.46 -8.37
C ARG A 9 21.59 8.84 -9.38
N VAL A 10 21.98 9.42 -10.52
CA VAL A 10 21.04 9.76 -11.59
C VAL A 10 20.34 8.51 -12.12
N LEU A 11 21.08 7.44 -12.43
CA LEU A 11 20.51 6.18 -12.91
C LEU A 11 19.55 5.55 -11.88
N ARG A 12 19.88 5.61 -10.58
CA ARG A 12 19.00 5.14 -9.49
C ARG A 12 17.70 5.94 -9.45
N TRP A 13 17.74 7.25 -9.63
CA TRP A 13 16.55 8.09 -9.66
C TRP A 13 15.71 7.87 -10.92
N SER A 14 16.35 7.65 -12.06
CA SER A 14 15.65 7.31 -13.32
C SER A 14 14.96 5.95 -13.24
N ASP A 15 15.66 4.92 -12.74
CA ASP A 15 15.09 3.61 -12.46
C ASP A 15 13.97 3.68 -11.41
N ALA A 16 14.14 4.50 -10.35
CA ALA A 16 13.10 4.75 -9.37
C ALA A 16 11.81 5.27 -10.02
N ARG A 17 11.93 6.27 -10.89
CA ARG A 17 10.77 6.90 -11.54
C ARG A 17 10.07 5.94 -12.50
N SER A 18 10.84 5.18 -13.29
CA SER A 18 10.27 4.18 -14.21
C SER A 18 9.59 3.03 -13.46
N SER A 19 10.22 2.51 -12.42
CA SER A 19 9.66 1.41 -11.62
C SER A 19 8.53 1.84 -10.70
N ALA A 20 8.54 3.07 -10.17
CA ALA A 20 7.51 3.58 -9.26
C ALA A 20 6.11 3.47 -9.86
N VAL A 21 5.96 3.81 -11.15
CA VAL A 21 4.67 3.70 -11.83
C VAL A 21 4.17 2.25 -11.79
N ARG A 22 5.01 1.27 -12.13
CA ARG A 22 4.61 -0.15 -12.09
C ARG A 22 4.25 -0.61 -10.69
N TYR A 23 5.05 -0.26 -9.68
CA TYR A 23 4.79 -0.67 -8.29
C TYR A 23 3.56 0.02 -7.70
N VAL A 24 3.27 1.26 -8.06
CA VAL A 24 2.01 1.94 -7.72
C VAL A 24 0.83 1.19 -8.31
N PHE A 25 0.92 0.76 -9.58
CA PHE A 25 -0.12 -0.07 -10.20
C PHE A 25 -0.32 -1.41 -9.48
N HIS A 26 0.77 -2.10 -9.10
CA HIS A 26 0.68 -3.33 -8.32
C HIS A 26 0.09 -3.09 -6.93
N ALA A 27 0.43 -1.96 -6.29
CA ALA A 27 -0.14 -1.56 -5.01
C ALA A 27 -1.64 -1.30 -5.11
N LEU A 28 -2.08 -0.60 -6.16
CA LEU A 28 -3.50 -0.39 -6.45
C LEU A 28 -4.22 -1.71 -6.71
N LEU A 29 -3.62 -2.61 -7.51
CA LEU A 29 -4.19 -3.93 -7.79
C LEU A 29 -4.34 -4.76 -6.51
N ALA A 30 -3.31 -4.81 -5.66
CA ALA A 30 -3.35 -5.55 -4.41
C ALA A 30 -4.36 -4.96 -3.42
N ALA A 31 -4.45 -3.63 -3.33
CA ALA A 31 -5.46 -2.97 -2.52
C ALA A 31 -6.87 -3.28 -3.02
N ALA A 32 -7.11 -3.20 -4.33
CA ALA A 32 -8.40 -3.53 -4.93
C ALA A 32 -8.76 -5.02 -4.75
N ALA A 33 -7.79 -5.92 -4.90
CA ALA A 33 -7.98 -7.34 -4.63
C ALA A 33 -8.29 -7.61 -3.15
N TRP A 34 -7.60 -6.93 -2.23
CA TRP A 34 -7.89 -7.02 -0.80
C TRP A 34 -9.32 -6.58 -0.48
N VAL A 35 -9.74 -5.42 -1.00
CA VAL A 35 -11.11 -4.93 -0.85
C VAL A 35 -12.11 -5.92 -1.41
N LEU A 36 -11.85 -6.47 -2.60
CA LEU A 36 -12.71 -7.48 -3.23
C LEU A 36 -12.88 -8.71 -2.34
N VAL A 37 -11.79 -9.25 -1.79
CA VAL A 37 -11.82 -10.39 -0.86
C VAL A 37 -12.65 -10.05 0.39
N VAL A 38 -12.43 -8.89 1.00
CA VAL A 38 -13.16 -8.48 2.20
C VAL A 38 -14.67 -8.35 1.92
N VAL A 39 -15.05 -7.76 0.79
CA VAL A 39 -16.47 -7.62 0.40
C VAL A 39 -17.12 -8.98 0.14
N ILE A 40 -16.41 -9.89 -0.52
CA ILE A 40 -16.89 -11.26 -0.74
C ILE A 40 -17.12 -11.95 0.61
N VAL A 41 -16.16 -11.89 1.53
CA VAL A 41 -16.29 -12.49 2.86
C VAL A 41 -17.43 -11.85 3.66
N ALA A 42 -17.58 -10.53 3.60
CA ALA A 42 -18.65 -9.80 4.28
C ALA A 42 -20.06 -10.14 3.78
N ARG A 43 -20.17 -10.75 2.59
CA ARG A 43 -21.43 -11.25 2.05
C ARG A 43 -21.82 -12.63 2.58
N PHE A 44 -20.85 -13.41 3.07
CA PHE A 44 -21.07 -14.73 3.68
C PHE A 44 -21.04 -14.70 5.20
N ILE A 45 -20.31 -13.75 5.81
CA ILE A 45 -20.16 -13.62 7.26
C ILE A 45 -20.59 -12.20 7.66
N PRO A 46 -21.56 -12.04 8.59
CA PRO A 46 -21.97 -10.72 9.09
C PRO A 46 -20.83 -10.10 9.90
N LEU A 47 -19.94 -9.39 9.22
CA LEU A 47 -18.86 -8.63 9.82
C LEU A 47 -19.34 -7.20 10.03
N GLU A 48 -19.76 -6.89 11.26
CA GLU A 48 -20.13 -5.52 11.68
C GLU A 48 -19.03 -4.48 11.40
N GLN A 49 -17.78 -4.94 11.29
CA GLN A 49 -16.59 -4.12 11.08
C GLN A 49 -15.93 -4.35 9.70
N ALA A 50 -16.62 -4.94 8.72
CA ALA A 50 -16.07 -5.22 7.39
C ALA A 50 -15.39 -4.00 6.74
N VAL A 51 -16.04 -2.83 6.84
CA VAL A 51 -15.50 -1.56 6.33
C VAL A 51 -14.23 -1.14 7.08
N ARG A 52 -14.16 -1.34 8.39
CA ARG A 52 -12.96 -1.06 9.20
C ARG A 52 -11.81 -1.99 8.81
N VAL A 53 -12.07 -3.29 8.66
CA VAL A 53 -11.04 -4.27 8.27
C VAL A 53 -10.52 -3.99 6.85
N ALA A 54 -11.41 -3.63 5.91
CA ALA A 54 -11.02 -3.19 4.58
C ALA A 54 -10.15 -1.93 4.64
N ALA A 55 -10.57 -0.92 5.43
CA ALA A 55 -9.87 0.35 5.57
C ALA A 55 -8.48 0.20 6.23
N PHE A 56 -8.31 -0.72 7.18
CA PHE A 56 -7.02 -0.97 7.83
C PHE A 56 -6.09 -1.90 7.02
N GLY A 57 -6.64 -2.83 6.23
CA GLY A 57 -5.82 -3.73 5.42
C GLY A 57 -5.27 -3.10 4.13
N ALA A 58 -6.00 -2.15 3.53
CA ALA A 58 -5.54 -1.41 2.35
C ALA A 58 -4.18 -0.68 2.53
N PRO A 59 -3.94 0.10 3.60
CA PRO A 59 -2.63 0.72 3.83
C PRO A 59 -1.54 -0.30 4.12
N PHE A 60 -1.88 -1.46 4.71
CA PHE A 60 -0.92 -2.54 4.96
C PHE A 60 -0.45 -3.20 3.66
N ALA A 61 -1.38 -3.47 2.74
CA ALA A 61 -1.06 -3.97 1.40
C ALA A 61 -0.19 -2.96 0.63
N PHE A 62 -0.52 -1.67 0.72
CA PHE A 62 0.28 -0.61 0.12
C PHE A 62 1.69 -0.54 0.71
N ALA A 63 1.81 -0.62 2.04
CA ALA A 63 3.09 -0.60 2.75
C ALA A 63 3.95 -1.81 2.38
N ALA A 64 3.37 -3.01 2.32
CA ALA A 64 4.09 -4.23 1.94
C ALA A 64 4.70 -4.11 0.53
N ILE A 65 3.95 -3.55 -0.43
CA ILE A 65 4.43 -3.36 -1.80
C ILE A 65 5.46 -2.22 -1.88
N ALA A 66 5.29 -1.16 -1.09
CA ALA A 66 6.29 -0.10 -0.97
C ALA A 66 7.62 -0.64 -0.39
N VAL A 67 7.56 -1.50 0.62
CA VAL A 67 8.74 -2.18 1.18
C VAL A 67 9.38 -3.10 0.14
N ALA A 68 8.59 -3.90 -0.58
CA ALA A 68 9.09 -4.75 -1.66
C ALA A 68 9.77 -3.92 -2.77
N TRP A 69 9.23 -2.76 -3.13
CA TRP A 69 9.84 -1.83 -4.09
C TRP A 69 11.20 -1.29 -3.62
N ILE A 70 11.30 -0.92 -2.33
CA ILE A 70 12.56 -0.45 -1.74
C ILE A 70 13.58 -1.59 -1.65
N ALA A 71 13.14 -2.81 -1.33
CA ALA A 71 14.01 -3.98 -1.24
C ALA A 71 14.49 -4.47 -2.62
N ALA A 72 13.68 -4.35 -3.66
CA ALA A 72 13.99 -4.78 -5.02
C ALA A 72 14.92 -3.83 -5.78
N ARG A 73 15.50 -2.81 -5.11
CA ARG A 73 16.40 -1.83 -5.72
C ARG A 73 17.61 -2.50 -6.39
N PRO A 74 17.84 -2.29 -7.70
CA PRO A 74 18.96 -2.90 -8.40
C PRO A 74 20.31 -2.39 -7.90
N ARG A 75 21.31 -3.28 -7.86
CA ARG A 75 22.69 -2.93 -7.52
C ARG A 75 23.29 -1.96 -8.56
N PRO A 76 24.21 -1.06 -8.17
CA PRO A 76 24.82 -0.07 -9.08
C PRO A 76 25.40 -0.66 -10.37
N MET A 77 26.01 -1.85 -10.29
CA MET A 77 26.57 -2.53 -11.46
C MET A 77 25.49 -2.90 -12.49
N ARG A 78 24.32 -3.37 -12.04
CA ARG A 78 23.21 -3.68 -12.95
C ARG A 78 22.68 -2.41 -13.61
N LEU A 79 22.62 -1.30 -12.88
CA LEU A 79 22.17 -0.02 -13.43
C LEU A 79 23.09 0.49 -14.54
N MET A 80 24.40 0.36 -14.35
CA MET A 80 25.41 0.75 -15.35
C MET A 80 25.34 -0.12 -16.60
N ARG A 81 25.24 -1.45 -16.47
CA ARG A 81 25.08 -2.35 -17.62
C ARG A 81 23.79 -2.09 -18.40
N THR A 82 22.67 -1.90 -17.72
CA THR A 82 21.41 -1.56 -18.39
C THR A 82 21.51 -0.23 -19.12
N ALA A 83 22.16 0.77 -18.52
CA ALA A 83 22.43 2.04 -19.19
C ALA A 83 23.33 1.87 -20.41
N ASP A 84 24.38 1.03 -20.33
CA ASP A 84 25.26 0.74 -21.46
C ASP A 84 24.51 0.08 -22.63
N LEU A 85 23.63 -0.88 -22.34
CA LEU A 85 22.81 -1.56 -23.34
C LEU A 85 21.78 -0.61 -23.98
N GLN A 86 21.05 0.15 -23.17
CA GLN A 86 19.95 1.00 -23.65
C GLN A 86 20.45 2.27 -24.35
N LEU A 87 21.63 2.77 -23.98
CA LEU A 87 22.24 3.98 -24.57
C LEU A 87 23.36 3.66 -25.58
N GLY A 88 23.64 2.37 -25.82
CA GLY A 88 24.67 1.94 -26.77
C GLY A 88 26.10 2.36 -26.39
N LEU A 89 26.40 2.46 -25.09
CA LEU A 89 27.68 2.97 -24.58
C LEU A 89 28.81 1.93 -24.61
N LYS A 90 28.56 0.71 -25.12
CA LYS A 90 29.55 -0.35 -25.33
C LYS A 90 30.35 -0.69 -24.06
N GLU A 91 29.67 -0.97 -22.96
CA GLU A 91 30.26 -1.36 -21.65
C GLU A 91 31.20 -0.31 -21.02
N ARG A 92 31.16 0.94 -21.48
CA ARG A 92 32.04 2.01 -20.95
C ARG A 92 31.72 2.34 -19.50
N LEU A 93 30.43 2.36 -19.12
CA LEU A 93 30.05 2.67 -17.74
C LEU A 93 30.24 1.49 -16.79
N SER A 94 29.92 0.28 -17.23
CA SER A 94 30.13 -0.95 -16.45
C SER A 94 31.61 -1.17 -16.16
N THR A 95 32.48 -1.04 -17.17
CA THR A 95 33.93 -1.20 -17.03
C THR A 95 34.55 -0.12 -16.13
N ALA A 96 34.15 1.15 -16.33
CA ALA A 96 34.63 2.24 -15.48
C ALA A 96 34.18 2.08 -14.02
N TRP A 97 32.99 1.52 -13.79
CA TRP A 97 32.48 1.23 -12.45
C TRP A 97 33.19 0.05 -11.78
N GLU A 98 33.54 -0.99 -12.54
CA GLU A 98 34.28 -2.15 -12.04
C GLU A 98 35.68 -1.77 -11.59
N ARG A 99 36.41 -1.03 -12.42
CA ARG A 99 37.79 -0.58 -12.17
C ARG A 99 37.89 0.71 -11.34
N ARG A 100 36.79 1.15 -10.71
CA ARG A 100 36.74 2.45 -10.01
C ARG A 100 37.72 2.59 -8.83
N LEU A 101 38.13 1.46 -8.26
CA LEU A 101 39.06 1.39 -7.13
C LEU A 101 40.53 1.30 -7.58
N GLU A 102 40.77 1.06 -8.88
CA GLU A 102 42.10 0.97 -9.45
C GLU A 102 42.60 2.37 -9.86
N ASN A 103 43.89 2.61 -9.64
CA ASN A 103 44.51 3.93 -9.83
C ASN A 103 45.60 3.94 -10.91
N GLY A 104 45.47 3.06 -11.91
CA GLY A 104 46.36 3.07 -13.05
C GLY A 104 46.15 4.32 -13.94
N PRO A 105 47.18 4.72 -14.72
CA PRO A 105 47.06 5.82 -15.67
C PRO A 105 45.95 5.57 -16.72
N MET A 106 45.75 4.31 -17.11
CA MET A 106 44.67 3.89 -18.01
C MET A 106 43.29 4.00 -17.36
N ASP A 107 43.17 3.75 -16.05
CA ASP A 107 41.89 3.82 -15.32
C ASP A 107 41.37 5.25 -15.20
N ALA A 108 42.27 6.23 -15.11
CA ALA A 108 41.88 7.64 -15.15
C ALA A 108 41.31 8.02 -16.53
N MET A 109 41.89 7.49 -17.62
CA MET A 109 41.39 7.72 -18.98
C MET A 109 40.04 7.04 -19.22
N LEU A 110 39.87 5.79 -18.79
CA LEU A 110 38.60 5.06 -18.88
C LEU A 110 37.47 5.78 -18.14
N ARG A 111 37.75 6.27 -16.93
CA ARG A 111 36.77 7.04 -16.14
C ARG A 111 36.36 8.34 -16.84
N ARG A 112 37.34 9.09 -17.38
CA ARG A 112 37.07 10.35 -18.10
C ARG A 112 36.23 10.11 -19.35
N ASP A 113 36.59 9.12 -20.16
CA ASP A 113 35.84 8.77 -21.37
C ASP A 113 34.40 8.33 -21.05
N ALA A 114 34.22 7.47 -20.05
CA ALA A 114 32.89 7.03 -19.61
C ALA A 114 32.02 8.21 -19.13
N LEU A 115 32.59 9.14 -18.36
CA LEU A 115 31.90 10.33 -17.86
C LEU A 115 31.55 11.31 -18.99
N GLU A 116 32.43 11.50 -19.96
CA GLU A 116 32.18 12.35 -21.13
C GLU A 116 31.05 11.80 -21.99
N LYS A 117 31.05 10.49 -22.25
CA LYS A 117 29.97 9.81 -22.99
C LYS A 117 28.65 9.81 -22.21
N ALA A 118 28.69 9.58 -20.90
CA ALA A 118 27.51 9.65 -20.04
C ALA A 118 26.93 11.07 -19.95
N ALA A 119 27.77 12.11 -19.96
CA ALA A 119 27.32 13.50 -19.95
C ALA A 119 26.61 13.90 -21.26
N ARG A 120 27.05 13.33 -22.39
CA ARG A 120 26.42 13.54 -23.70
C ARG A 120 25.17 12.67 -23.88
N ALA A 121 25.09 11.52 -23.20
CA ALA A 121 23.93 10.64 -23.25
C ALA A 121 22.83 11.12 -22.29
N ARG A 122 21.57 11.00 -22.71
CA ARG A 122 20.42 11.24 -21.81
C ARG A 122 20.23 10.03 -20.89
N LEU A 123 20.89 10.00 -19.73
CA LEU A 123 20.82 8.89 -18.77
C LEU A 123 19.39 8.47 -18.39
N ALA A 124 18.45 9.41 -18.35
CA ALA A 124 17.04 9.11 -18.09
C ALA A 124 16.36 8.29 -19.20
N ALA A 125 16.83 8.39 -20.44
CA ALA A 125 16.28 7.63 -21.56
C ALA A 125 16.60 6.13 -21.48
N ALA A 126 17.58 5.72 -20.65
CA ALA A 126 17.86 4.30 -20.41
C ALA A 126 16.73 3.57 -19.67
N TYR A 127 15.84 4.31 -18.99
CA TYR A 127 14.74 3.76 -18.21
C TYR A 127 13.41 4.40 -18.65
N PRO A 128 12.88 4.03 -19.82
CA PRO A 128 11.61 4.58 -20.27
C PRO A 128 10.49 4.23 -19.29
N VAL A 129 9.61 5.20 -19.03
CA VAL A 129 8.40 4.99 -18.24
C VAL A 129 7.39 4.29 -19.14
N GLY A 130 7.08 3.03 -18.86
CA GLY A 130 6.18 2.24 -19.69
C GLY A 130 5.41 1.20 -18.89
N LEU A 131 4.08 1.29 -18.98
CA LEU A 131 3.13 0.31 -18.49
C LEU A 131 2.74 -0.63 -19.62
N ARG A 132 2.60 -1.92 -19.32
CA ARG A 132 2.05 -2.87 -20.29
C ARG A 132 0.54 -2.67 -20.33
N ARG A 133 -0.06 -2.56 -21.53
CA ARG A 133 -1.53 -2.40 -21.69
C ARG A 133 -2.32 -3.47 -20.93
N GLY A 134 -1.83 -4.71 -20.91
CA GLY A 134 -2.45 -5.81 -20.15
C GLY A 134 -2.48 -5.60 -18.64
N GLU A 135 -1.43 -5.02 -18.04
CA GLU A 135 -1.43 -4.68 -16.61
C GLU A 135 -2.47 -3.61 -16.30
N VAL A 136 -2.54 -2.56 -17.14
CA VAL A 136 -3.53 -1.49 -16.99
C VAL A 136 -4.96 -2.03 -17.09
N MET A 137 -5.24 -2.90 -18.06
CA MET A 137 -6.57 -3.50 -18.22
C MET A 137 -6.94 -4.40 -17.05
N LEU A 138 -6.01 -5.21 -16.52
CA LEU A 138 -6.25 -6.05 -15.36
C LEU A 138 -6.56 -5.21 -14.11
N THR A 139 -5.76 -4.17 -13.85
CA THR A 139 -6.01 -3.25 -12.73
C THR A 139 -7.36 -2.54 -12.88
N ALA A 140 -7.70 -2.08 -14.08
CA ALA A 140 -9.00 -1.46 -14.35
C ALA A 140 -10.16 -2.44 -14.11
N ALA A 141 -10.06 -3.68 -14.61
CA ALA A 141 -11.08 -4.70 -14.42
C ALA A 141 -11.30 -5.04 -12.95
N VAL A 142 -10.23 -5.22 -12.17
CA VAL A 142 -10.31 -5.49 -10.73
C VAL A 142 -10.88 -4.29 -9.96
N ALA A 143 -10.48 -3.06 -10.32
CA ALA A 143 -11.03 -1.85 -9.71
C ALA A 143 -12.53 -1.69 -9.99
N ILE A 144 -12.96 -1.90 -11.23
CA ILE A 144 -14.38 -1.86 -11.62
C ILE A 144 -15.17 -2.95 -10.89
N ALA A 145 -14.65 -4.17 -10.82
CA ALA A 145 -15.29 -5.26 -10.09
C ALA A 145 -15.45 -4.94 -8.60
N ALA A 146 -14.40 -4.40 -7.96
CA ALA A 146 -14.44 -4.00 -6.55
C ALA A 146 -15.48 -2.87 -6.31
N VAL A 147 -15.48 -1.84 -7.16
CA VAL A 147 -16.45 -0.72 -7.06
C VAL A 147 -17.87 -1.23 -7.28
N GLY A 148 -18.09 -2.08 -8.29
CA GLY A 148 -19.40 -2.69 -8.56
C GLY A 148 -19.91 -3.53 -7.39
N LEU A 149 -19.03 -4.29 -6.73
CA LEU A 149 -19.40 -5.09 -5.56
C LEU A 149 -19.70 -4.26 -4.31
N VAL A 150 -19.03 -3.12 -4.13
CA VAL A 150 -19.30 -2.17 -3.03
C VAL A 150 -20.62 -1.42 -3.25
N LEU A 151 -20.93 -1.08 -4.50
CA LEU A 151 -22.20 -0.41 -4.85
C LEU A 151 -23.40 -1.36 -4.79
N LEU A 152 -23.18 -2.67 -4.93
CA LEU A 152 -24.26 -3.64 -4.77
C LEU A 152 -24.69 -3.70 -3.29
N PRO A 153 -25.98 -3.49 -2.98
CA PRO A 153 -26.46 -3.57 -1.60
C PRO A 153 -26.11 -4.92 -0.99
N ASN A 154 -25.44 -4.90 0.16
CA ASN A 154 -25.07 -6.09 0.89
C ASN A 154 -26.32 -6.63 1.63
N PRO A 155 -26.80 -7.85 1.32
CA PRO A 155 -27.99 -8.40 1.99
C PRO A 155 -27.81 -8.53 3.51
N MET A 156 -26.56 -8.62 3.99
CA MET A 156 -26.25 -8.74 5.41
C MET A 156 -26.41 -7.41 6.17
N ASP A 157 -26.48 -6.26 5.50
CA ASP A 157 -26.74 -4.97 6.16
C ASP A 157 -28.15 -4.92 6.77
N GLN A 158 -29.12 -5.60 6.16
CA GLN A 158 -30.47 -5.72 6.70
C GLN A 158 -30.50 -6.56 7.97
N VAL A 159 -29.74 -7.65 8.01
CA VAL A 159 -29.60 -8.51 9.19
C VAL A 159 -28.90 -7.76 10.33
N LEU A 160 -27.90 -6.93 10.02
CA LEU A 160 -27.22 -6.09 11.01
C LEU A 160 -28.13 -4.97 11.54
N ALA A 161 -28.94 -4.36 10.68
CA ALA A 161 -29.94 -3.37 11.11
C ALA A 161 -30.96 -4.01 12.08
N GLN A 162 -31.38 -5.23 11.80
CA GLN A 162 -32.30 -5.97 12.65
C GLN A 162 -31.68 -6.33 14.01
N ARG A 163 -30.43 -6.82 14.03
CA ARG A 163 -29.71 -7.09 15.30
C ARG A 163 -29.50 -5.84 16.15
N ARG A 164 -29.25 -4.68 15.54
CA ARG A 164 -29.13 -3.40 16.27
C ARG A 164 -30.48 -2.97 16.87
N ALA A 165 -31.57 -3.18 16.13
CA ALA A 165 -32.92 -2.91 16.65
C ALA A 165 -33.25 -3.84 17.82
N ASP A 166 -32.92 -5.13 17.72
CA ASP A 166 -33.14 -6.12 18.78
C ASP A 166 -32.32 -5.80 20.04
N GLN A 167 -31.05 -5.44 19.89
CA GLN A 167 -30.19 -5.02 21.01
C GLN A 167 -30.69 -3.74 21.68
N ALA A 168 -31.17 -2.76 20.88
CA ALA A 168 -31.74 -1.53 21.43
C ALA A 168 -33.02 -1.81 22.23
N ALA A 169 -33.87 -2.72 21.75
CA ALA A 169 -35.07 -3.16 22.46
C ALA A 169 -34.74 -3.89 23.76
N GLN A 170 -33.73 -4.77 23.75
CA GLN A 170 -33.25 -5.47 24.96
C GLN A 170 -32.63 -4.51 25.98
N ALA A 171 -31.86 -3.50 25.54
CA ALA A 171 -31.29 -2.50 26.43
C ALA A 171 -32.37 -1.65 27.10
N GLN A 172 -33.44 -1.29 26.38
CA GLN A 172 -34.59 -0.58 26.95
C GLN A 172 -35.34 -1.46 27.96
N ALA A 173 -35.58 -2.74 27.65
CA ALA A 173 -36.21 -3.68 28.58
C ALA A 173 -35.35 -3.91 29.84
N ALA A 174 -34.04 -4.02 29.71
CA ALA A 174 -33.14 -4.11 30.86
C ALA A 174 -33.18 -2.84 31.73
N ALA A 175 -33.26 -1.65 31.10
CA ALA A 175 -33.34 -0.39 31.81
C ALA A 175 -34.67 -0.23 32.58
N THR A 176 -35.79 -0.69 32.01
CA THR A 176 -37.10 -0.64 32.70
C THR A 176 -37.18 -1.63 33.86
N VAL A 177 -36.62 -2.83 33.71
CA VAL A 177 -36.52 -3.82 34.79
C VAL A 177 -35.62 -3.31 35.92
N ALA A 178 -34.45 -2.73 35.60
CA ALA A 178 -33.57 -2.13 36.59
C ALA A 178 -34.23 -0.95 37.32
N ALA A 179 -34.97 -0.10 36.60
CA ALA A 179 -35.73 0.99 37.19
C ALA A 179 -36.87 0.50 38.10
N ALA A 180 -37.57 -0.57 37.71
CA ALA A 180 -38.61 -1.20 38.51
C ALA A 180 -38.03 -1.84 39.79
N GLN A 181 -36.91 -2.55 39.68
CA GLN A 181 -36.19 -3.11 40.84
C GLN A 181 -35.73 -2.00 41.79
N LYS A 182 -35.20 -0.88 41.27
CA LYS A 182 -34.79 0.25 42.10
C LYS A 182 -35.96 0.90 42.84
N LYS A 183 -37.13 0.98 42.21
CA LYS A 183 -38.37 1.47 42.85
C LYS A 183 -38.88 0.51 43.94
N LEU A 184 -38.83 -0.80 43.67
CA LEU A 184 -39.20 -1.82 44.64
C LEU A 184 -38.26 -1.79 45.86
N ALA A 185 -36.94 -1.70 45.63
CA ALA A 185 -35.94 -1.57 46.69
C ALA A 185 -36.09 -0.28 47.50
N ALA A 186 -36.42 0.85 46.85
CA ALA A 186 -36.71 2.10 47.53
C ALA A 186 -37.99 2.04 48.37
N ALA A 187 -39.00 1.27 47.94
CA ALA A 187 -40.24 1.05 48.67
C ALA A 187 -40.11 0.02 49.81
N SER A 188 -39.06 -0.81 49.82
CA SER A 188 -38.79 -1.78 50.90
C SER A 188 -37.91 -1.23 52.02
N THR A 189 -37.37 -0.01 51.88
CA THR A 189 -36.69 0.68 52.99
C THR A 189 -37.75 1.14 54.00
N PRO A 190 -37.77 0.62 55.25
CA PRO A 190 -38.79 0.98 56.22
C PRO A 190 -38.67 2.45 56.60
N ALA A 191 -39.80 3.14 56.72
CA ALA A 191 -39.85 4.50 57.27
C ALA A 191 -39.27 4.49 58.70
N PRO A 192 -38.55 5.55 59.13
CA PRO A 192 -38.01 5.61 60.48
C PRO A 192 -39.19 5.66 61.46
N VAL A 193 -39.26 4.67 62.35
CA VAL A 193 -40.25 4.64 63.41
C VAL A 193 -39.87 5.70 64.43
N ASP A 194 -40.69 6.74 64.57
CA ASP A 194 -40.48 7.87 65.47
C ASP A 194 -40.63 7.40 66.93
N PRO A 195 -39.61 7.52 67.79
CA PRO A 195 -39.69 7.04 69.16
C PRO A 195 -40.32 8.11 70.05
N GLN A 196 -41.65 8.12 70.17
CA GLN A 196 -42.35 8.77 71.27
C GLN A 196 -43.41 7.86 71.89
N ALA A 197 -43.08 7.29 73.06
CA ALA A 197 -44.00 6.95 74.15
C ALA A 197 -43.20 6.68 75.42
#